data_AF-A0A440KLI8-F1
#
_entry.id   AF-A0A440KLI8-F1
#
_cell.length_a   1.000
_cell.length_b   1.000
_cell.length_c   1.000
_cell.angle_alpha   90.00
_cell.angle_beta   90.00
_cell.angle_gamma   90.00
#
_symmetry.space_group_name_H-M   'P 1'
#
loop_
_entity.id
_entity.type
_entity.pdbx_description
1 polymer ?
#
loop_
_entity_poly.entity_id
_entity_poly.type
_entity_poly.pdbx_seq_one_letter_code
_entity_poly.pdbx_strand_id
1 'polypeptide(L)' 'MANGMRPCFLSPGQEREFEMLVGYARGGISSCGEEHARLALEGLVPLTHDISAIIRCAKADLEATLHG' A
#
# COMPACT_ATOMS: atom_id res chain seq x y z
N MET A 1 10.01 -7.87 -13.19
CA MET A 1 9.03 -8.72 -12.46
C MET A 1 9.30 -8.58 -10.97
N ALA A 2 8.63 -7.63 -10.32
CA ALA A 2 8.72 -7.36 -8.88
C ALA A 2 7.48 -6.58 -8.39
N ASN A 3 6.32 -6.71 -9.07
CA ASN A 3 5.25 -5.72 -8.98
C ASN A 3 4.40 -5.74 -7.69
N GLY A 4 4.71 -6.57 -6.70
CA GLY A 4 3.97 -6.63 -5.44
C GLY A 4 4.75 -7.22 -4.26
N MET A 5 6.08 -7.28 -4.36
CA MET A 5 6.90 -7.79 -3.26
C MET A 5 6.87 -6.83 -2.09
N ARG A 6 6.47 -7.35 -0.93
CA ARG A 6 6.54 -6.63 0.34
C ARG A 6 8.00 -6.29 0.66
N PRO A 7 8.27 -5.10 1.21
CA PRO A 7 9.59 -4.78 1.74
C PRO A 7 9.99 -5.77 2.85
N CYS A 8 11.29 -5.90 3.10
CA CYS A 8 11.77 -6.56 4.31
C CYS A 8 11.58 -5.62 5.51
N PHE A 9 11.06 -6.14 6.63
CA PHE A 9 10.81 -5.36 7.85
C PHE A 9 11.81 -5.74 8.95
N LEU A 10 12.21 -4.77 9.77
CA LEU A 10 13.12 -5.01 10.90
C LEU A 10 12.36 -5.48 12.15
N SER A 11 11.03 -5.34 12.16
CA SER A 11 10.19 -5.79 13.26
C SER A 11 8.76 -6.14 12.80
N PRO A 12 8.05 -7.01 13.54
CA PRO A 12 6.63 -7.28 13.30
C PRO A 12 5.72 -6.06 13.50
N GLY A 13 6.19 -5.01 14.18
CA GLY A 13 5.46 -3.75 14.32
C GLY A 13 5.39 -3.00 12.99
N GLN A 14 6.56 -2.84 12.34
CA GLN A 14 6.67 -2.19 11.03
C GLN A 14 5.90 -2.94 9.94
N GLU A 15 5.95 -4.27 9.95
CA GLU A 15 5.17 -5.09 9.01
C GLU A 15 3.66 -4.86 9.17
N ARG A 16 3.15 -4.89 10.41
CA ARG A 16 1.72 -4.66 10.68
C ARG A 16 1.26 -3.26 10.30
N GLU A 17 2.07 -2.25 10.60
CA GLU A 17 1.79 -0.87 10.19
C GLU A 17 1.74 -0.76 8.65
N PHE A 18 2.74 -1.34 7.97
CA PHE A 18 2.78 -1.36 6.51
C PHE A 18 1.55 -2.05 5.90
N GLU A 19 1.17 -3.23 6.37
CA GLU A 19 0.01 -3.96 5.84
C GLU A 19 -1.32 -3.23 6.13
N MET A 20 -1.43 -2.52 7.26
CA MET A 20 -2.57 -1.63 7.52
C MET A 20 -2.67 -0.52 6.46
N LEU A 21 -1.54 0.12 6.14
CA LEU A 21 -1.47 1.19 5.13
C LEU A 21 -1.75 0.65 3.72
N VAL A 22 -1.28 -0.54 3.39
CA VAL A 22 -1.62 -1.23 2.12
C VAL A 22 -3.12 -1.46 2.04
N GLY A 23 -3.76 -1.94 3.12
CA GLY A 23 -5.20 -2.12 3.18
C GLY A 23 -5.97 -0.81 2.97
N TYR A 24 -5.53 0.27 3.62
CA TYR A 24 -6.10 1.61 3.43
C TYR A 24 -5.96 2.10 1.99
N ALA A 25 -4.75 2.00 1.42
CA ALA A 25 -4.45 2.38 0.05
C ALA A 25 -5.29 1.59 -0.96
N ARG A 26 -5.45 0.28 -0.73
CA ARG A 26 -6.27 -0.61 -1.56
C ARG A 26 -7.72 -0.15 -1.61
N GLY A 27 -8.30 0.14 -0.45
CA GLY A 27 -9.67 0.68 -0.36
C GLY A 27 -9.81 2.03 -1.06
N GLY A 28 -8.82 2.92 -0.88
CA GLY A 28 -8.77 4.21 -1.55
C GLY A 28 -8.68 4.10 -3.07
N ILE A 29 -7.79 3.26 -3.59
CA ILE A 29 -7.62 3.01 -5.03
C ILE A 29 -8.92 2.48 -5.62
N SER A 30 -9.52 1.47 -4.99
CA SER A 30 -10.74 0.83 -5.49
C SER A 30 -11.96 1.75 -5.47
N SER A 31 -12.01 2.74 -4.57
CA SER A 31 -13.19 3.60 -4.38
C SER A 31 -13.07 4.96 -5.04
N CYS A 32 -11.87 5.56 -5.03
CA CYS A 32 -11.62 6.96 -5.38
C CYS A 32 -10.49 7.15 -6.40
N GLY A 33 -9.79 6.08 -6.79
CA GLY A 33 -8.64 6.13 -7.69
C GLY A 33 -7.29 6.32 -6.99
N GLU A 34 -6.22 6.04 -7.74
CA GLU A 34 -4.84 6.01 -7.22
C GLU A 34 -4.34 7.36 -6.70
N GLU A 35 -4.63 8.44 -7.42
CA GLU A 35 -4.17 9.79 -7.05
C GLU A 35 -4.75 10.21 -5.70
N HIS A 36 -6.05 9.98 -5.49
CA HIS A 36 -6.71 10.26 -4.22
C HIS A 36 -6.09 9.43 -3.09
N ALA A 37 -5.89 8.13 -3.30
CA ALA A 37 -5.30 7.25 -2.29
C ALA A 37 -3.87 7.68 -1.93
N ARG A 38 -3.07 8.12 -2.90
CA ARG A 38 -1.71 8.63 -2.68
C ARG A 38 -1.72 9.90 -1.83
N LEU A 39 -2.53 10.89 -2.18
CA LEU A 39 -2.63 12.14 -1.41
C LEU A 39 -3.12 11.90 0.02
N ALA A 40 -4.06 10.98 0.21
CA ALA A 40 -4.53 10.58 1.53
C ALA A 40 -3.42 9.93 2.37
N LEU A 41 -2.59 9.07 1.77
CA LEU A 41 -1.41 8.50 2.45
C LEU A 41 -0.37 9.57 2.79
N GLU A 42 -0.10 10.51 1.90
CA GLU A 42 0.82 11.62 2.15
C GLU A 42 0.39 12.47 3.37
N GLY A 43 -0.92 12.57 3.62
CA GLY A 43 -1.47 13.26 4.79
C GLY A 43 -1.57 12.42 6.08
N LEU A 44 -1.53 11.09 5.98
CA LEU A 44 -1.70 10.17 7.11
C LEU A 44 -0.39 9.61 7.65
N VAL A 45 0.56 9.36 6.76
CA VAL A 45 1.73 8.55 7.08
C VAL A 45 2.88 9.47 7.49
N PRO A 46 3.62 9.16 8.57
CA PRO A 46 4.86 9.88 8.86
C PRO A 46 5.80 9.79 7.65
N LEU A 47 6.64 10.81 7.44
CA LEU A 47 7.63 10.91 6.35
C LEU A 47 8.57 9.69 6.19
N THR A 48 8.52 8.74 7.12
CA THR A 48 9.40 7.57 7.21
C THR A 48 8.95 6.37 6.38
N HIS A 49 7.72 6.33 5.86
CA HIS A 49 7.27 5.21 5.03
C HIS A 49 7.44 5.48 3.54
N ASP A 50 7.86 4.46 2.79
CA ASP A 50 7.86 4.50 1.32
C ASP A 50 6.41 4.36 0.80
N ILE A 51 5.75 5.50 0.58
CA ILE A 51 4.40 5.59 0.01
C ILE A 51 4.32 4.86 -1.34
N SER A 52 5.39 4.90 -2.13
CA SER A 52 5.40 4.21 -3.42
C SER A 52 5.38 2.69 -3.25
N ALA A 53 6.03 2.15 -2.22
CA ALA A 53 5.95 0.73 -1.89
C ALA A 53 4.53 0.32 -1.47
N ILE A 54 3.86 1.15 -0.66
CA ILE A 54 2.47 0.93 -0.22
C ILE A 54 1.54 0.88 -1.44
N ILE A 55 1.60 1.88 -2.31
CA ILE A 55 0.75 1.96 -3.52
C ILE A 55 1.01 0.78 -4.45
N ARG A 56 2.28 0.40 -4.70
CA ARG A 56 2.61 -0.77 -5.54
C ARG A 56 2.01 -2.06 -4.98
N CYS A 57 2.16 -2.31 -3.68
CA CYS A 57 1.61 -3.51 -3.05
C CYS A 57 0.07 -3.53 -3.08
N ALA A 58 -0.58 -2.39 -2.82
CA ALA A 58 -2.03 -2.27 -2.89
C ALA A 58 -2.58 -2.55 -4.30
N LYS A 59 -1.88 -2.10 -5.34
CA LYS A 59 -2.23 -2.40 -6.74
C LYS A 59 -2.07 -3.87 -7.06
N ALA A 60 -0.96 -4.48 -6.64
CA ALA A 60 -0.74 -5.92 -6.83
C ALA A 60 -1.83 -6.77 -6.17
N ASP A 61 -2.29 -6.38 -4.98
CA ASP A 61 -3.38 -7.08 -4.29
C ASP A 61 -4.72 -6.98 -5.04
N LEU A 62 -5.00 -5.83 -5.65
CA LEU A 62 -6.19 -5.64 -6.49
C LEU A 62 -6.10 -6.49 -7.75
N GLU A 63 -4.95 -6.48 -8.42
CA GLU A 63 -4.70 -7.31 -9.60
C GLU A 63 -4.82 -8.82 -9.27
N ALA A 64 -4.30 -9.26 -8.12
CA ALA A 64 -4.44 -10.64 -7.65
C ALA A 64 -5.90 -11.03 -7.36
N THR A 65 -6.73 -10.09 -6.89
CA THR A 65 -8.16 -10.32 -6.64
C THR A 65 -8.97 -10.41 -7.93
N LEU A 66 -8.53 -9.73 -9.00
CA LEU A 66 -9.21 -9.76 -10.31
C LEU A 66 -8.88 -11.02 -11.13
N HIS A 67 -7.78 -11.69 -10.83
CA HIS A 67 -7.28 -12.87 -11.56
C HIS A 67 -7.34 -14.17 -10.75
N GLY A 68 -7.91 -14.13 -9.54
CA GLY A 68 -8.10 -15.26 -8.64
C GLY A 68 -9.49 -15.88 -8.71
#